data_AF-A0A3P6QVJ4-F1
#
_entry.id   AF-A0A3P6QVJ4-F1
#
_cell.length_a   1.000
_cell.length_b   1.000
_cell.length_c   1.000
_cell.angle_alpha   90.00
_cell.angle_beta   90.00
_cell.angle_gamma   90.00
#
_symmetry.space_group_name_H-M   'P 1'
#
loop_
_entity.id
_entity.type
_entity.pdbx_description
1 polymer ?
#
loop_
_entity_poly.entity_id
_entity_poly.type
_entity_poly.pdbx_seq_one_letter_code
_entity_poly.pdbx_strand_id
1 'polypeptide(L)'
;MDISEDINSELDAIITEKVPLEAVARFGRLLKTFEGKPEEFILHAISKISNAISQDAVTVISARQICGELITYIDKSPSDQMAISAFQILLSRMQSRLTELRDLLAKRLSNSGDLREAAVVLSGIPLESGQR
;
A
#
# COMPACT_ATOMS: atom_id res chain seq x y z
N MET A 1 5.77 -23.75 9.83
CA MET A 1 4.95 -22.57 10.17
C MET A 1 4.67 -21.88 8.86
N ASP A 2 3.39 -21.73 8.54
CA ASP A 2 2.97 -21.07 7.31
C ASP A 2 3.32 -19.59 7.43
N ILE A 3 4.08 -19.04 6.48
CA ILE A 3 4.58 -17.65 6.56
C ILE A 3 3.39 -16.66 6.50
N SER A 4 2.24 -17.10 5.99
CA SER A 4 1.00 -16.30 6.01
C SER A 4 0.42 -16.18 7.42
N GLU A 5 0.61 -17.16 8.31
CA GLU A 5 0.18 -17.06 9.71
C GLU A 5 1.00 -16.01 10.47
N ASP A 6 2.29 -15.90 10.18
CA ASP A 6 3.20 -14.93 10.79
C ASP A 6 2.81 -13.48 10.45
N ILE A 7 2.52 -13.20 9.18
CA ILE A 7 2.05 -11.87 8.75
C ILE A 7 0.71 -11.50 9.41
N ASN A 8 -0.24 -12.44 9.49
CA ASN A 8 -1.53 -12.15 10.11
C ASN A 8 -1.40 -11.90 11.62
N SER A 9 -0.54 -12.65 12.30
CA SER A 9 -0.27 -12.44 13.73
C SER A 9 0.38 -11.08 14.00
N GLU A 10 1.38 -10.69 13.19
CA GLU A 10 2.02 -9.38 13.32
C GLU A 10 1.06 -8.23 12.98
N LEU A 11 0.19 -8.41 11.97
CA LEU A 11 -0.83 -7.42 11.65
C LEU A 11 -1.86 -7.27 12.76
N ASP A 12 -2.32 -8.37 13.38
CA ASP A 12 -3.21 -8.31 14.53
C ASP A 12 -2.57 -7.54 15.70
N ALA A 13 -1.28 -7.80 15.97
CA ALA A 13 -0.51 -7.07 16.97
C ALA A 13 -0.37 -5.56 16.64
N ILE A 14 -0.31 -5.19 15.35
CA ILE A 14 -0.26 -3.79 14.91
C ILE A 14 -1.63 -3.12 15.01
N ILE A 15 -2.70 -3.86 14.70
CA ILE A 15 -4.09 -3.39 14.74
C ILE A 15 -4.54 -3.14 16.19
N THR A 16 -4.20 -4.05 17.09
CA THR A 16 -4.56 -3.98 18.52
C THR A 16 -3.68 -2.99 19.30
N GLU A 17 -2.58 -2.51 18.70
CA GLU A 17 -1.68 -1.54 19.29
C GLU A 17 -2.37 -0.16 19.44
N LYS A 18 -2.50 0.27 20.69
CA LYS A 18 -3.24 1.50 21.04
C LYS A 18 -2.38 2.76 20.88
N VAL A 19 -1.06 2.58 20.81
CA VAL A 19 -0.11 3.68 20.63
C VAL A 19 0.27 3.79 19.16
N PRO A 20 -0.18 4.84 18.43
CA PRO A 20 0.06 4.96 17.00
C PRO A 20 1.54 4.88 16.60
N LEU A 21 2.41 5.48 17.40
CA LEU A 21 3.86 5.45 17.16
C LEU A 21 4.42 4.01 17.22
N GLU A 22 3.96 3.20 18.18
CA GLU A 22 4.40 1.81 18.30
C GLU A 22 3.82 0.95 17.18
N ALA A 23 2.56 1.18 16.79
CA ALA A 23 1.93 0.50 15.67
C ALA A 23 2.72 0.72 14.38
N VAL A 24 3.11 1.97 14.10
CA VAL A 24 3.94 2.33 12.94
C VAL A 24 5.34 1.72 13.05
N ALA A 25 5.96 1.73 14.23
CA ALA A 25 7.28 1.12 14.41
C ALA A 25 7.26 -0.41 14.20
N ARG A 26 6.22 -1.09 14.69
CA ARG A 26 5.98 -2.53 14.43
C ARG A 26 5.76 -2.78 12.94
N PHE A 27 4.96 -1.95 12.29
CA PHE A 27 4.73 -2.05 10.84
C PHE A 27 6.02 -1.88 10.02
N GLY A 28 6.88 -0.92 10.39
CA GLY A 28 8.19 -0.76 9.76
C GLY A 28 9.09 -1.99 9.93
N ARG A 29 9.01 -2.69 11.08
CA ARG A 29 9.70 -3.97 11.28
C ARG A 29 9.11 -5.08 10.40
N LEU A 30 7.79 -5.16 10.28
CA LEU A 30 7.13 -6.10 9.38
C LEU A 30 7.59 -5.91 7.92
N LEU A 31 7.65 -4.67 7.43
CA LEU A 31 8.12 -4.38 6.07
C LEU A 31 9.56 -4.85 5.82
N LYS A 32 10.45 -4.77 6.83
CA LYS A 32 11.82 -5.28 6.72
C LYS A 32 11.87 -6.80 6.52
N THR A 33 10.87 -7.54 7.00
CA THR A 33 10.80 -9.00 6.78
C THR A 33 10.55 -9.37 5.32
N PHE A 34 10.12 -8.40 4.50
CA PHE A 34 9.85 -8.59 3.08
C PHE A 34 11.13 -8.45 2.23
N GLU A 35 12.20 -7.88 2.78
CA GLU A 35 13.47 -7.75 2.08
C GLU A 35 14.03 -9.14 1.71
N GLY A 36 14.35 -9.32 0.42
CA GLY A 36 14.85 -10.60 -0.12
C GLY A 36 13.79 -11.68 -0.30
N LYS A 37 12.50 -11.39 -0.08
CA LYS A 37 11.38 -12.30 -0.38
C LYS A 37 10.97 -12.21 -1.86
N PRO A 38 10.38 -13.28 -2.43
CA PRO A 38 9.91 -13.25 -3.82
C PRO A 38 8.73 -12.28 -4.00
N GLU A 39 8.57 -11.76 -5.21
CA GLU A 39 7.53 -10.77 -5.54
C GLU A 39 6.12 -11.28 -5.23
N GLU A 40 5.84 -12.57 -5.46
CA GLU A 40 4.54 -13.19 -5.12
C GLU A 40 4.20 -13.06 -3.63
N PHE A 41 5.21 -13.22 -2.78
CA PHE A 41 5.04 -13.15 -1.33
C PHE A 41 4.75 -11.73 -0.90
N ILE A 42 5.49 -10.77 -1.46
CA ILE A 42 5.31 -9.35 -1.20
C ILE A 42 3.91 -8.92 -1.62
N LEU A 43 3.46 -9.28 -2.83
CA LEU A 43 2.12 -8.94 -3.31
C LEU A 43 1.02 -9.57 -2.45
N HIS A 44 1.18 -10.82 -2.01
CA HIS A 44 0.25 -11.46 -1.09
C HIS A 44 0.19 -10.73 0.26
N ALA A 45 1.34 -10.36 0.83
CA ALA A 45 1.42 -9.61 2.07
C ALA A 45 0.76 -8.23 1.96
N ILE A 46 1.02 -7.49 0.88
CA ILE A 46 0.40 -6.18 0.60
C ILE A 46 -1.13 -6.31 0.48
N SER A 47 -1.62 -7.37 -0.16
CA SER A 47 -3.06 -7.64 -0.22
C SER A 47 -3.68 -7.89 1.16
N LYS A 48 -2.97 -8.54 2.08
CA LYS A 48 -3.44 -8.76 3.46
C LYS A 48 -3.45 -7.45 4.25
N ILE A 49 -2.37 -6.68 4.17
CA ILE A 49 -2.23 -5.38 4.83
C ILE A 49 -3.32 -4.41 4.37
N SER A 50 -3.50 -4.27 3.06
CA SER A 50 -4.52 -3.38 2.50
C SER A 50 -5.94 -3.77 2.92
N ASN A 51 -6.23 -5.07 3.03
CA ASN A 51 -7.51 -5.55 3.54
C ASN A 51 -7.70 -5.19 5.03
N ALA A 52 -6.67 -5.41 5.86
CA ALA A 52 -6.72 -5.08 7.28
C ALA A 52 -6.96 -3.58 7.52
N ILE A 53 -6.29 -2.72 6.75
CA ILE A 53 -6.47 -1.26 6.84
C ILE A 53 -7.87 -0.85 6.37
N SER A 54 -8.41 -1.48 5.34
CA SER A 54 -9.71 -1.13 4.76
C SER A 54 -10.91 -1.53 5.62
N GLN A 55 -10.72 -2.45 6.58
CA GLN A 55 -11.77 -2.92 7.49
C GLN A 55 -11.98 -2.02 8.72
N ASP A 56 -11.39 -0.82 8.75
CA ASP A 56 -11.44 0.15 9.87
C ASP A 56 -10.94 -0.44 11.21
N ALA A 57 -10.22 -1.56 11.16
CA ALA A 57 -9.68 -2.23 12.34
C ALA A 57 -8.54 -1.42 12.99
N VAL A 58 -7.88 -0.58 12.19
CA VAL A 58 -6.77 0.29 12.61
C VAL A 58 -7.30 1.69 12.90
N THR A 59 -6.84 2.31 13.98
CA THR A 59 -7.18 3.73 14.25
C THR A 59 -6.83 4.61 13.03
N VAL A 60 -7.67 5.60 12.71
CA VAL A 60 -7.51 6.45 11.51
C VAL A 60 -6.11 7.10 11.42
N ILE A 61 -5.50 7.43 12.57
CA ILE A 61 -4.16 7.99 12.66
C ILE A 61 -3.11 6.95 12.24
N SER A 62 -3.13 5.77 12.87
CA SER A 62 -2.22 4.67 12.52
C SER A 62 -2.41 4.21 11.07
N ALA A 63 -3.65 4.12 10.59
CA ALA A 63 -3.97 3.72 9.23
C ALA A 63 -3.32 4.65 8.19
N ARG A 64 -3.39 5.98 8.41
CA ARG A 64 -2.76 6.95 7.52
C ARG A 64 -1.23 6.79 7.48
N GLN A 65 -0.60 6.63 8.64
CA GLN A 65 0.87 6.49 8.71
C GLN A 65 1.33 5.16 8.12
N ILE A 66 0.66 4.06 8.44
CA ILE A 66 0.92 2.72 7.90
C ILE A 66 0.79 2.73 6.36
N CYS A 67 -0.24 3.38 5.82
CA CYS A 67 -0.36 3.55 4.38
C CYS A 67 0.80 4.32 3.77
N GLY A 68 1.24 5.42 4.40
CA GLY A 68 2.39 6.20 3.92
C GLY A 68 3.69 5.38 3.88
N GLU A 69 3.95 4.61 4.93
CA GLU A 69 5.11 3.71 4.98
C GLU A 69 5.04 2.61 3.91
N LEU A 70 3.86 2.04 3.69
CA LEU A 70 3.64 1.03 2.67
C LEU A 70 3.85 1.58 1.25
N ILE A 71 3.34 2.78 0.96
CA ILE A 71 3.54 3.46 -0.33
C ILE A 71 5.03 3.73 -0.55
N THR A 72 5.71 4.23 0.48
CA THR A 72 7.15 4.50 0.43
C THR A 72 7.96 3.23 0.18
N TYR A 73 7.57 2.11 0.79
CA TYR A 73 8.20 0.81 0.56
C TYR A 73 8.04 0.36 -0.91
N ILE A 74 6.82 0.44 -1.44
CA ILE A 74 6.52 0.04 -2.82
C ILE A 74 7.25 0.96 -3.82
N ASP A 75 7.26 2.27 -3.58
CA ASP A 75 7.94 3.24 -4.45
C ASP A 75 9.45 3.03 -4.50
N LYS A 76 10.07 2.55 -3.41
CA LYS A 76 11.49 2.20 -3.38
C LYS A 76 11.83 0.89 -4.10
N SER A 77 10.82 0.15 -4.56
CA SER A 77 11.05 -1.08 -5.32
C SER A 77 11.81 -0.81 -6.62
N PRO A 78 12.85 -1.59 -6.94
CA PRO A 78 13.51 -1.52 -8.24
C PRO A 78 12.67 -2.18 -9.36
N SER A 79 11.70 -3.04 -9.03
CA SER A 79 10.83 -3.70 -9.99
C SER A 79 9.58 -2.85 -10.25
N ASP A 80 9.47 -2.27 -11.45
CA ASP A 80 8.29 -1.52 -11.88
C ASP A 80 7.04 -2.41 -11.90
N GLN A 81 7.15 -3.67 -12.34
CA GLN A 81 6.02 -4.59 -12.40
C GLN A 81 5.44 -4.94 -11.02
N MET A 82 6.32 -5.18 -10.03
CA MET A 82 5.88 -5.40 -8.65
C MET A 82 5.24 -4.12 -8.08
N ALA A 83 5.86 -2.96 -8.31
CA ALA A 83 5.33 -1.70 -7.83
C ALA A 83 3.96 -1.39 -8.40
N ILE A 84 3.76 -1.57 -9.72
CA ILE A 84 2.47 -1.40 -10.41
C ILE A 84 1.42 -2.33 -9.79
N SER A 85 1.71 -3.62 -9.66
CA SER A 85 0.79 -4.61 -9.13
C SER A 85 0.40 -4.28 -7.68
N ALA A 86 1.37 -3.91 -6.85
CA ALA A 86 1.15 -3.52 -5.47
C ALA A 86 0.30 -2.24 -5.34
N PHE A 87 0.55 -1.23 -6.17
CA PHE A 87 -0.25 -0.01 -6.20
C PHE A 87 -1.67 -0.27 -6.70
N GLN A 88 -1.87 -1.14 -7.69
CA GLN A 88 -3.20 -1.54 -8.15
C GLN A 88 -4.00 -2.25 -7.04
N ILE A 89 -3.37 -3.15 -6.28
CA ILE A 89 -3.98 -3.80 -5.11
C ILE A 89 -4.42 -2.75 -4.08
N LEU A 90 -3.54 -1.78 -3.76
CA LEU A 90 -3.86 -0.69 -2.84
C LEU A 90 -5.00 0.20 -3.34
N LEU A 91 -5.00 0.60 -4.62
CA LEU A 91 -6.09 1.40 -5.20
C LEU A 91 -7.44 0.70 -5.15
N SER A 92 -7.45 -0.61 -5.45
CA SER A 92 -8.67 -1.41 -5.46
C SER A 92 -9.35 -1.43 -4.09
N ARG A 93 -8.55 -1.43 -3.02
CA ARG A 93 -9.02 -1.50 -1.63
C ARG A 93 -9.27 -0.13 -1.00
N MET A 94 -8.49 0.87 -1.37
CA MET A 94 -8.50 2.21 -0.75
C MET A 94 -9.10 3.30 -1.66
N GLN A 95 -10.06 2.93 -2.51
CA GLN A 95 -10.62 3.64 -3.68
C GLN A 95 -10.72 5.18 -3.62
N SER A 96 -10.85 5.80 -2.44
CA SER A 96 -11.14 7.23 -2.28
C SER A 96 -9.99 8.13 -1.84
N ARG A 97 -8.79 7.64 -1.46
CA ARG A 97 -7.91 8.48 -0.61
C ARG A 97 -6.56 8.97 -1.14
N LEU A 98 -6.07 8.60 -2.33
CA LEU A 98 -4.69 8.97 -2.67
C LEU A 98 -4.50 9.39 -4.13
N THR A 99 -4.66 10.69 -4.39
CA THR A 99 -4.12 11.37 -5.57
C THR A 99 -2.64 11.05 -5.77
N GLU A 100 -1.87 11.01 -4.68
CA GLU A 100 -0.45 10.64 -4.68
C GLU A 100 -0.20 9.22 -5.18
N LEU A 101 -1.02 8.25 -4.78
CA LEU A 101 -0.86 6.85 -5.20
C LEU A 101 -1.21 6.66 -6.68
N ARG A 102 -2.22 7.39 -7.18
CA ARG A 102 -2.54 7.43 -8.62
C ARG A 102 -1.41 8.07 -9.43
N ASP A 103 -0.79 9.15 -8.94
CA ASP A 103 0.38 9.78 -9.57
C ASP A 103 1.59 8.84 -9.64
N LEU A 104 1.93 8.17 -8.52
CA LEU A 104 3.03 7.21 -8.47
C LEU A 104 2.80 6.00 -9.40
N LEU A 105 1.59 5.44 -9.41
CA LEU A 105 1.24 4.35 -10.32
C LEU A 105 1.36 4.78 -11.79
N ALA A 106 0.87 5.97 -12.14
CA ALA A 106 0.94 6.49 -13.50
C ALA A 106 2.38 6.71 -13.98
N LYS A 107 3.27 7.17 -13.09
CA LYS A 107 4.71 7.28 -13.37
C LYS A 107 5.33 5.92 -13.66
N ARG A 108 5.04 4.91 -12.84
CA ARG A 108 5.56 3.54 -13.02
C ARG A 108 5.03 2.87 -14.29
N LEU A 109 3.74 3.05 -14.60
CA LEU A 109 3.15 2.59 -15.86
C LEU A 109 3.78 3.28 -17.08
N SER A 110 4.04 4.59 -16.99
CA SER A 110 4.70 5.35 -18.06
C SER A 110 6.13 4.86 -18.31
N ASN A 111 6.89 4.58 -17.24
CA ASN A 111 8.24 4.01 -17.34
C ASN A 111 8.25 2.61 -17.95
N SER A 112 7.19 1.82 -17.69
CA SER A 112 7.02 0.47 -18.25
C SER A 112 6.50 0.47 -19.70
N GLY A 113 6.12 1.63 -20.25
CA GLY A 113 5.60 1.78 -21.60
C GLY A 113 4.07 1.70 -21.72
N ASP A 114 3.35 1.46 -20.62
CA ASP A 114 1.89 1.35 -20.56
C ASP A 114 1.21 2.72 -20.42
N LEU A 115 1.44 3.58 -21.42
CA LEU A 115 0.95 4.97 -21.44
C LEU A 115 -0.58 5.08 -21.39
N ARG A 116 -1.31 4.09 -21.91
CA ARG A 116 -2.77 4.08 -21.91
C ARG A 116 -3.33 3.85 -20.51
N GLU A 117 -2.79 2.86 -19.78
CA GLU A 117 -3.16 2.61 -18.39
C GLU A 117 -2.76 3.79 -17.49
N ALA A 118 -1.59 4.40 -17.72
CA ALA A 118 -1.16 5.60 -17.00
C ALA A 118 -2.18 6.75 -17.14
N ALA A 119 -2.67 7.00 -18.36
CA ALA A 119 -3.68 8.02 -18.61
C ALA A 119 -5.02 7.73 -17.93
N VAL A 120 -5.46 6.46 -17.92
CA VAL A 120 -6.69 6.02 -17.23
C VAL A 120 -6.57 6.26 -15.73
N VAL A 121 -5.45 5.87 -15.11
CA VAL A 121 -5.20 6.07 -13.68
C VAL A 121 -5.22 7.55 -13.31
N LEU A 122 -4.59 8.41 -14.10
CA LEU A 122 -4.58 9.87 -13.88
C LEU A 122 -5.96 10.50 -14.06
N SER A 123 -6.75 10.05 -15.04
CA SER A 123 -8.10 10.57 -15.26
C SER A 123 -9.06 10.28 -14.10
N GLY A 124 -8.75 9.27 -13.27
CA GLY A 124 -9.50 8.96 -12.04
C GLY A 124 -9.16 9.85 -10.85
N ILE A 125 -8.22 10.80 -10.99
CA ILE A 125 -7.96 11.83 -9.99
C ILE A 125 -9.05 12.89 -10.12
N PRO A 126 -9.84 13.18 -9.07
CA PRO A 126 -10.81 14.26 -9.11
C PRO A 126 -10.08 15.60 -9.17
N LEU A 127 -9.89 16.09 -10.39
CA LEU A 127 -9.46 17.46 -10.67
C LEU A 127 -10.72 18.33 -10.56
N GLU A 128 -10.99 18.85 -9.36
CA GLU A 128 -11.96 19.91 -9.10
C GLU A 128 -13.42 19.63 -9.54
N SER A 129 -14.24 19.04 -8.66
CA SER A 129 -15.63 19.53 -8.54
C SER A 129 -15.57 20.71 -7.57
N GLY A 130 -15.67 21.91 -8.14
CA GLY A 130 -15.38 23.17 -7.47
C GLY A 130 -16.11 23.36 -6.15
N GLN A 131 -15.36 23.83 -5.16
CA GLN A 131 -15.89 24.58 -4.04
C GLN A 131 -15.28 25.98 -4.13
N ARG A 132 -15.97 26.85 -4.88
CA ARG A 132 -15.88 28.30 -4.73
C ARG A 132 -16.70 28.73 -3.54
#